data_AF-A0A8C4GSW7-F1
#
_entry.id   AF-A0A8C4GSW7-F1
#
_cell.length_a   1.000
_cell.length_b   1.000
_cell.length_c   1.000
_cell.angle_alpha   90.00
_cell.angle_beta   90.00
_cell.angle_gamma   90.00
#
_symmetry.space_group_name_H-M   'P 1'
#
loop_
_entity.id
_entity.type
_entity.pdbx_description
1 polymer ?
#
loop_
_entity_poly.entity_id
_entity_poly.type
_entity_poly.pdbx_seq_one_letter_code
_entity_poly.pdbx_strand_id
1 'polypeptide(L)'
;MGKKKAGGGGGGLGRSLIKERLQAGRGNKRGDSWLHTSELNDGYDWGRLNLQSVTEQSSMDDFLATAELAGTEFVAEKLNIKFVPAEARAGLITAEERIRLAKLHEENKHFLRIPRRPHWDESTSPEALQQAEKDSFLHWRRELAELEEEQKLILTPFERNLEFWRQLWRVIERSDVVVQIVDARNPLLFRCPDLESYVKEVSEHKVNMLLVNKADLLTREQRRAWARHFQKDGLRAVFWSALAESDRLDAEEKVRMIEKLFSEPVKLHLSQGMEVDDEEQREKITVKEEDWHTCSEDEGEGEEAGSSGESSFHNSSRLLHMDELLDVFKAVHNGPRCKEGQLTVGLVGYPNVGKSSTINTILRNKKVSVSATPGHTKHFQTLFVEPGLCLCDCPGLVMPSFVSTKAEMICSGILPIDQMRDHVPAICHICQTIPRHVLEGTYGINIIRPREDDDPDRHPTSEEMLMAYGYMRGFMTTHGQPDQSRSARYILKDYVNGKLLYCHPPPHINAEDFQPQHNKFLNRDSDCCDLSATTNKQKIRRIENVVDKNFFHQENVRALTKGVQSYMGYKPGSGPVGPGQAGSEAVVGKPWKKHGNRNKKEKVRRLTKHLDA
;
A
#
# COMPACT_ATOMS: atom_id res chain seq x y z
N MET A 1 -58.73 45.98 7.00
CA MET A 1 -59.67 46.00 5.86
C MET A 1 -58.86 46.26 4.60
N GLY A 2 -59.04 45.42 3.58
CA GLY A 2 -58.04 45.22 2.54
C GLY A 2 -58.14 46.11 1.31
N LYS A 3 -57.34 45.74 0.30
CA LYS A 3 -57.78 45.65 -1.10
C LYS A 3 -56.76 44.84 -1.91
N LYS A 4 -57.26 43.75 -2.49
CA LYS A 4 -56.69 43.07 -3.67
C LYS A 4 -56.72 44.03 -4.87
N LYS A 5 -55.75 43.92 -5.76
CA LYS A 5 -56.01 43.73 -7.19
C LYS A 5 -54.92 42.90 -7.85
N ALA A 6 -55.38 42.00 -8.71
CA ALA A 6 -54.66 40.96 -9.39
C ALA A 6 -54.25 41.37 -10.80
N GLY A 7 -53.31 40.61 -11.38
CA GLY A 7 -53.34 40.26 -12.80
C GLY A 7 -52.21 40.83 -13.65
N GLY A 8 -51.30 39.96 -14.07
CA GLY A 8 -50.32 40.21 -15.14
C GLY A 8 -49.30 39.09 -15.21
N GLY A 9 -49.52 38.11 -16.10
CA GLY A 9 -48.90 36.80 -16.10
C GLY A 9 -47.43 36.72 -16.54
N GLY A 10 -46.82 35.62 -16.12
CA GLY A 10 -45.51 35.13 -16.54
C GLY A 10 -45.33 33.71 -16.01
N GLY A 11 -45.81 32.73 -16.76
CA GLY A 11 -45.80 31.31 -16.41
C GLY A 11 -44.41 30.83 -16.00
N GLY A 12 -44.37 30.05 -14.92
CA GLY A 12 -43.15 29.58 -14.28
C GLY A 12 -42.30 28.69 -15.19
N LEU A 13 -41.30 29.31 -15.83
CA LEU A 13 -40.08 28.70 -16.35
C LEU A 13 -39.45 27.67 -15.38
N GLY A 14 -39.68 27.84 -14.07
CA GLY A 14 -39.16 26.96 -13.03
C GLY A 14 -39.80 25.57 -12.95
N ARG A 15 -41.01 25.34 -13.51
CA ARG A 15 -41.69 24.03 -13.38
C ARG A 15 -41.57 23.12 -14.60
N SER A 16 -41.30 23.67 -15.79
CA SER A 16 -41.17 22.87 -17.02
C SER A 16 -39.71 22.49 -17.34
N LEU A 17 -38.74 23.40 -17.18
CA LEU A 17 -37.35 23.14 -17.62
C LEU A 17 -36.56 22.18 -16.73
N ILE A 18 -36.84 22.15 -15.41
CA ILE A 18 -36.11 21.28 -14.49
C ILE A 18 -36.61 19.83 -14.62
N LYS A 19 -37.91 19.62 -14.81
CA LYS A 19 -38.51 18.29 -14.98
C LYS A 19 -38.14 17.64 -16.32
N GLU A 20 -38.02 18.44 -17.38
CA GLU A 20 -37.68 17.95 -18.72
C GLU A 20 -36.20 17.55 -18.84
N ARG A 21 -35.29 18.28 -18.18
CA ARG A 21 -33.87 17.90 -18.13
C ARG A 21 -33.61 16.64 -17.31
N LEU A 22 -34.46 16.38 -16.31
CA LEU A 22 -34.40 15.16 -15.48
C LEU A 22 -35.00 13.92 -16.16
N GLN A 23 -35.76 14.06 -17.25
CA GLN A 23 -36.47 12.93 -17.88
C GLN A 23 -36.01 12.61 -19.32
N ALA A 24 -35.46 13.55 -20.08
CA ALA A 24 -35.10 13.30 -21.50
C ALA A 24 -33.76 12.58 -21.74
N GLY A 25 -32.91 12.40 -20.73
CA GLY A 25 -31.59 11.74 -20.88
C GLY A 25 -31.60 10.22 -20.67
N ARG A 26 -32.71 9.63 -20.21
CA ARG A 26 -32.89 8.17 -20.09
C ARG A 26 -33.12 7.58 -21.49
N GLY A 27 -32.06 7.59 -22.28
CA GLY A 27 -32.01 7.03 -23.61
C GLY A 27 -32.22 5.53 -23.57
N ASN A 28 -33.29 5.11 -24.24
CA ASN A 28 -33.55 3.74 -24.65
C ASN A 28 -32.37 3.25 -25.52
N LYS A 29 -31.44 2.46 -24.93
CA LYS A 29 -30.45 1.70 -25.68
C LYS A 29 -30.76 0.21 -25.56
N ARG A 30 -30.85 -0.38 -26.74
CA ARG A 30 -31.27 -1.74 -27.08
C ARG A 30 -30.57 -2.79 -26.22
N GLY A 31 -31.31 -3.84 -25.90
CA GLY A 31 -30.74 -5.08 -25.37
C GLY A 31 -29.77 -5.67 -26.39
N ASP A 32 -28.48 -5.66 -26.04
CA ASP A 32 -27.61 -6.81 -26.14
C ASP A 32 -26.30 -6.55 -25.37
N SER A 33 -25.70 -7.63 -24.88
CA SER A 33 -24.38 -7.72 -24.21
C SER A 33 -24.31 -7.45 -22.69
N TRP A 34 -24.30 -8.56 -21.95
CA TRP A 34 -23.64 -8.82 -20.66
C TRP A 34 -23.23 -7.61 -19.81
N LEU A 35 -24.12 -7.22 -18.89
CA LEU A 35 -23.77 -6.35 -17.77
C LEU A 35 -23.14 -7.19 -16.64
N HIS A 36 -22.00 -6.73 -16.13
CA HIS A 36 -21.30 -7.34 -15.00
C HIS A 36 -22.09 -7.16 -13.69
N THR A 37 -22.06 -8.17 -12.82
CA THR A 37 -22.74 -8.17 -11.51
C THR A 37 -22.27 -7.07 -10.56
N SER A 38 -21.10 -6.46 -10.82
CA SER A 38 -20.56 -5.32 -10.07
C SER A 38 -21.06 -3.95 -10.56
N GLU A 39 -21.72 -3.88 -11.72
CA GLU A 39 -22.25 -2.64 -12.31
C GLU A 39 -23.77 -2.52 -12.15
N LEU A 40 -24.40 -3.44 -11.42
CA LEU A 40 -25.74 -3.21 -10.90
C LEU A 40 -25.63 -2.02 -9.95
N ASN A 41 -26.00 -0.86 -10.47
CA ASN A 41 -26.16 0.39 -9.76
C ASN A 41 -26.78 0.08 -8.39
N ASP A 42 -26.00 0.27 -7.32
CA ASP A 42 -26.42 0.22 -5.92
C ASP A 42 -27.41 1.36 -5.68
N GLY A 43 -28.57 1.25 -6.32
CA GLY A 43 -29.77 1.95 -5.91
C GLY A 43 -29.97 1.63 -4.45
N TYR A 44 -30.41 2.65 -3.73
CA TYR A 44 -30.83 2.62 -2.34
C TYR A 44 -32.05 1.69 -2.19
N ASP A 45 -31.85 0.40 -2.42
CA ASP A 45 -32.85 -0.66 -2.33
C ASP A 45 -32.75 -1.25 -0.93
N TRP A 46 -33.71 -0.85 -0.10
CA TRP A 46 -33.93 -1.22 1.31
C TRP A 46 -34.05 -2.74 1.59
N GLY A 47 -33.73 -3.61 0.64
CA GLY A 47 -33.86 -5.07 0.75
C GLY A 47 -32.58 -5.87 0.43
N ARG A 48 -31.49 -5.23 -0.03
CA ARG A 48 -30.18 -5.88 -0.11
C ARG A 48 -29.33 -5.37 1.04
N LEU A 49 -28.98 -6.26 1.97
CA LEU A 49 -27.99 -5.97 3.01
C LEU A 49 -26.74 -5.42 2.32
N ASN A 50 -26.43 -4.14 2.57
CA ASN A 50 -25.19 -3.54 2.12
C ASN A 50 -24.04 -4.30 2.79
N LEU A 51 -23.50 -5.29 2.08
CA LEU A 51 -22.38 -6.11 2.51
C LEU A 51 -21.16 -5.20 2.68
N GLN A 52 -20.95 -4.74 3.91
CA GLN A 52 -19.81 -3.96 4.33
C GLN A 52 -18.89 -4.87 5.13
N SER A 53 -17.61 -4.91 4.74
CA SER A 53 -16.56 -5.56 5.51
C SER A 53 -16.33 -4.77 6.79
N VAL A 54 -16.22 -5.48 7.91
CA VAL A 54 -16.08 -4.91 9.25
C VAL A 54 -14.84 -5.51 9.90
N THR A 55 -13.69 -4.90 9.63
CA THR A 55 -12.39 -5.34 10.13
C THR A 55 -11.97 -4.56 11.38
N GLU A 56 -12.25 -3.25 11.45
CA GLU A 56 -11.99 -2.43 12.65
C GLU A 56 -13.26 -1.70 13.10
N GLN A 57 -13.64 -1.91 14.36
CA GLN A 57 -14.73 -1.19 15.03
C GLN A 57 -14.21 -0.53 16.31
N SER A 58 -14.87 0.56 16.74
CA SER A 58 -14.62 1.06 18.09
C SER A 58 -15.12 0.02 19.11
N SER A 59 -14.56 0.01 20.33
CA SER A 59 -15.00 -0.92 21.38
C SER A 59 -16.51 -0.83 21.66
N MET A 60 -17.12 0.34 21.45
CA MET A 60 -18.56 0.54 21.56
C MET A 60 -19.32 -0.10 20.39
N ASP A 61 -18.87 0.12 19.15
CA ASP A 61 -19.54 -0.44 17.97
C ASP A 61 -19.47 -1.98 17.96
N ASP A 62 -18.34 -2.52 18.40
CA ASP A 62 -18.13 -3.96 18.57
C ASP A 62 -19.05 -4.57 19.62
N PHE A 63 -19.18 -3.88 20.76
CA PHE A 63 -20.12 -4.26 21.81
C PHE A 63 -21.56 -4.25 21.29
N LEU A 64 -21.97 -3.18 20.58
CA LEU A 64 -23.32 -3.07 20.01
C LEU A 64 -23.60 -4.15 18.97
N ALA A 65 -22.65 -4.44 18.07
CA ALA A 65 -22.79 -5.49 17.07
C ALA A 65 -22.88 -6.89 17.72
N THR A 66 -22.12 -7.12 18.79
CA THR A 66 -22.17 -8.37 19.55
C THR A 66 -23.50 -8.52 20.30
N ALA A 67 -24.00 -7.43 20.88
CA ALA A 67 -25.30 -7.40 21.56
C ALA A 67 -26.47 -7.60 20.59
N GLU A 68 -26.39 -7.05 19.36
CA GLU A 68 -27.37 -7.28 18.30
C GLU A 68 -27.39 -8.75 17.86
N LEU A 69 -26.22 -9.36 17.65
CA LEU A 69 -26.12 -10.79 17.33
C LEU A 69 -26.63 -11.68 18.46
N ALA A 70 -26.43 -11.28 19.72
CA ALA A 70 -26.92 -11.98 20.90
C ALA A 70 -28.41 -11.72 21.22
N GLY A 71 -29.04 -10.74 20.56
CA GLY A 71 -30.45 -10.38 20.78
C GLY A 71 -30.73 -9.75 22.16
N THR A 72 -29.75 -9.08 22.77
CA THR A 72 -29.84 -8.54 24.14
C THR A 72 -29.79 -7.00 24.15
N GLU A 73 -30.69 -6.33 24.87
CA GLU A 73 -30.62 -4.88 25.14
C GLU A 73 -29.87 -4.62 26.46
N PHE A 74 -28.88 -3.72 26.45
CA PHE A 74 -28.09 -3.35 27.63
C PHE A 74 -28.11 -1.84 27.89
N VAL A 75 -28.02 -1.48 29.18
CA VAL A 75 -27.82 -0.11 29.66
C VAL A 75 -26.35 0.05 30.03
N ALA A 76 -25.63 0.95 29.35
CA ALA A 76 -24.20 1.16 29.58
C ALA A 76 -23.95 2.08 30.79
N GLU A 77 -23.28 1.57 31.82
CA GLU A 77 -22.66 2.41 32.85
C GLU A 77 -21.30 2.91 32.35
N LYS A 78 -21.20 4.22 32.10
CA LYS A 78 -19.91 4.87 31.84
C LYS A 78 -19.18 5.03 33.15
N LEU A 79 -17.96 4.50 33.26
CA LEU A 79 -16.78 5.16 33.85
C LEU A 79 -15.62 4.16 33.98
N ASN A 80 -14.55 4.35 33.20
CA ASN A 80 -13.18 4.00 33.57
C ASN A 80 -12.21 4.68 32.58
N ILE A 81 -11.51 5.72 33.04
CA ILE A 81 -10.46 6.40 32.26
C ILE A 81 -9.13 5.79 32.66
N LYS A 82 -8.45 5.11 31.72
CA LYS A 82 -7.10 4.57 31.92
C LYS A 82 -6.08 5.53 31.31
N PHE A 83 -5.13 5.99 32.11
CA PHE A 83 -4.01 6.81 31.62
C PHE A 83 -3.01 5.92 30.89
N VAL A 84 -2.72 6.26 29.62
CA VAL A 84 -1.68 5.61 28.82
C VAL A 84 -0.43 6.50 28.83
N PRO A 85 0.72 6.02 29.34
CA PRO A 85 1.96 6.80 29.38
C PRO A 85 2.47 7.13 27.96
N ALA A 86 3.22 8.23 27.84
CA ALA A 86 3.71 8.73 26.54
C ALA A 86 4.74 7.80 25.88
N GLU A 87 5.50 7.04 26.65
CA GLU A 87 6.47 6.04 26.14
C GLU A 87 5.77 4.89 25.42
N ALA A 88 4.53 4.56 25.81
CA ALA A 88 3.70 3.59 25.09
C ALA A 88 3.24 4.10 23.71
N ARG A 89 3.37 5.41 23.41
CA ARG A 89 3.05 5.97 22.08
C ARG A 89 4.11 5.68 21.03
N ALA A 90 5.35 5.36 21.44
CA ALA A 90 6.38 5.02 20.48
C ALA A 90 6.03 3.73 19.73
N GLY A 91 5.19 2.85 20.30
CA GLY A 91 4.70 1.62 19.65
C GLY A 91 5.80 0.63 19.26
N LEU A 92 7.04 0.92 19.63
CA LEU A 92 8.21 0.11 19.33
C LEU A 92 8.41 -0.90 20.45
N ILE A 93 8.45 -2.16 20.05
CA ILE A 93 8.70 -3.29 20.92
C ILE A 93 10.22 -3.46 21.02
N THR A 94 10.73 -3.58 22.25
CA THR A 94 12.15 -3.89 22.49
C THR A 94 12.50 -5.27 21.94
N ALA A 95 13.78 -5.54 21.66
CA ALA A 95 14.20 -6.84 21.13
C ALA A 95 13.81 -8.01 22.06
N GLU A 96 13.92 -7.81 23.37
CA GLU A 96 13.51 -8.79 24.40
C GLU A 96 12.01 -9.06 24.38
N GLU A 97 11.20 -8.01 24.30
CA GLU A 97 9.74 -8.14 24.24
C GLU A 97 9.31 -8.79 22.91
N ARG A 98 10.03 -8.57 21.81
CA ARG A 98 9.79 -9.26 20.53
C ARG A 98 10.00 -10.76 20.65
N ILE A 99 11.07 -11.20 21.32
CA ILE A 99 11.34 -12.63 21.54
C ILE A 99 10.26 -13.25 22.44
N ARG A 100 9.88 -12.53 23.51
CA ARG A 100 8.82 -12.98 24.42
C ARG A 100 7.48 -13.14 23.68
N LEU A 101 7.11 -12.15 22.88
CA LEU A 101 5.89 -12.20 22.07
C LEU A 101 5.95 -13.33 21.04
N ALA A 102 7.09 -13.58 20.40
CA ALA A 102 7.23 -14.69 19.46
C ALA A 102 7.01 -16.06 20.13
N LYS A 103 7.50 -16.26 21.36
CA LYS A 103 7.21 -17.47 22.14
C LYS A 103 5.74 -17.60 22.48
N LEU A 104 5.14 -16.50 22.95
CA LEU A 104 3.72 -16.46 23.29
C LEU A 104 2.83 -16.70 22.07
N HIS A 105 3.23 -16.22 20.89
CA HIS A 105 2.54 -16.49 19.63
C HIS A 105 2.58 -17.98 19.26
N GLU A 106 3.72 -18.66 19.44
CA GLU A 106 3.83 -20.08 19.12
C GLU A 106 3.02 -20.96 20.09
N GLU A 107 3.02 -20.62 21.39
CA GLU A 107 2.23 -21.31 22.42
C GLU A 107 0.72 -21.23 22.13
N ASN A 108 0.23 -20.06 21.70
CA ASN A 108 -1.19 -19.78 21.53
C ASN A 108 -1.71 -19.96 20.09
N LYS A 109 -0.87 -20.47 19.19
CA LYS A 109 -1.20 -20.68 17.77
C LYS A 109 -2.42 -21.55 17.54
N HIS A 110 -2.70 -22.47 18.46
CA HIS A 110 -3.82 -23.40 18.39
C HIS A 110 -5.19 -22.74 18.59
N PHE A 111 -5.24 -21.55 19.19
CA PHE A 111 -6.48 -20.77 19.39
C PHE A 111 -6.90 -19.98 18.13
N LEU A 112 -6.00 -19.78 17.16
CA LEU A 112 -6.28 -19.03 15.93
C LEU A 112 -7.04 -19.86 14.88
N ARG A 113 -8.07 -20.59 15.30
CA ARG A 113 -8.90 -21.37 14.37
C ARG A 113 -9.90 -20.46 13.68
N ILE A 114 -10.17 -20.70 12.40
CA ILE A 114 -11.26 -20.05 11.68
C ILE A 114 -12.60 -20.74 11.98
N PRO A 115 -13.73 -20.01 11.98
CA PRO A 115 -15.02 -20.58 12.32
C PRO A 115 -15.39 -21.69 11.32
N ARG A 116 -15.58 -22.90 11.85
CA ARG A 116 -16.00 -24.08 11.10
C ARG A 116 -17.50 -23.99 10.83
N ARG A 117 -17.92 -24.35 9.62
CA ARG A 117 -19.36 -24.41 9.33
C ARG A 117 -19.96 -25.60 10.10
N PRO A 118 -21.05 -25.41 10.85
CA PRO A 118 -21.77 -26.54 11.45
C PRO A 118 -22.20 -27.54 10.37
N HIS A 119 -22.14 -28.83 10.71
CA HIS A 119 -22.64 -29.88 9.84
C HIS A 119 -24.12 -29.66 9.53
N TRP A 120 -24.49 -29.81 8.26
CA TRP A 120 -25.87 -29.64 7.81
C TRP A 120 -26.20 -30.72 6.79
N ASP A 121 -27.44 -31.19 6.85
CA ASP A 121 -27.99 -32.22 5.97
C ASP A 121 -29.25 -31.72 5.27
N GLU A 122 -29.76 -32.47 4.29
CA GLU A 122 -31.03 -32.18 3.59
C GLU A 122 -32.23 -32.07 4.54
N SER A 123 -32.15 -32.68 5.73
CA SER A 123 -33.19 -32.63 6.77
C SER A 123 -33.17 -31.34 7.61
N THR A 124 -32.11 -30.52 7.49
CA THR A 124 -31.93 -29.32 8.31
C THR A 124 -32.74 -28.16 7.73
N SER A 125 -33.58 -27.51 8.54
CA SER A 125 -34.32 -26.33 8.07
C SER A 125 -33.37 -25.14 7.85
N PRO A 126 -33.66 -24.25 6.87
CA PRO A 126 -32.83 -23.08 6.62
C PRO A 126 -32.68 -22.18 7.85
N GLU A 127 -33.73 -22.02 8.66
CA GLU A 127 -33.70 -21.19 9.86
C GLU A 127 -32.84 -21.81 10.97
N ALA A 128 -32.95 -23.13 11.16
CA ALA A 128 -32.13 -23.85 12.15
C ALA A 128 -30.65 -23.78 11.78
N LEU A 129 -30.32 -23.93 10.50
CA LEU A 129 -28.95 -23.78 10.01
C LEU A 129 -28.41 -22.36 10.24
N GLN A 130 -29.21 -21.34 9.93
CA GLN A 130 -28.79 -19.96 10.16
C GLN A 130 -28.54 -19.68 11.65
N GLN A 131 -29.34 -20.25 12.55
CA GLN A 131 -29.13 -20.11 13.98
C GLN A 131 -27.88 -20.84 14.45
N ALA A 132 -27.67 -22.09 14.01
CA ALA A 132 -26.46 -22.85 14.33
C ALA A 132 -25.19 -22.14 13.83
N GLU A 133 -25.22 -21.56 12.62
CA GLU A 133 -24.12 -20.76 12.08
C GLU A 133 -23.84 -19.51 12.92
N LYS A 134 -24.89 -18.81 13.39
CA LYS A 134 -24.76 -17.64 14.28
C LYS A 134 -24.19 -18.03 15.63
N ASP A 135 -24.68 -19.10 16.24
CA ASP A 135 -24.25 -19.55 17.57
C ASP A 135 -22.79 -20.00 17.54
N SER A 136 -22.40 -20.77 16.52
CA SER A 136 -21.00 -21.18 16.29
C SER A 136 -20.07 -19.97 16.10
N PHE A 137 -20.51 -18.99 15.31
CA PHE A 137 -19.75 -17.76 15.07
C PHE A 137 -19.60 -16.91 16.33
N LEU A 138 -20.65 -16.81 17.15
CA LEU A 138 -20.62 -16.10 18.43
C LEU A 138 -19.67 -16.77 19.43
N HIS A 139 -19.68 -18.10 19.51
CA HIS A 139 -18.75 -18.86 20.34
C HIS A 139 -17.30 -18.57 19.94
N TRP A 140 -17.00 -18.69 18.66
CA TRP A 140 -15.68 -18.39 18.11
C TRP A 140 -15.21 -16.96 18.43
N ARG A 141 -16.11 -15.96 18.33
CA ARG A 141 -15.77 -14.57 18.69
C ARG A 141 -15.45 -14.40 20.18
N ARG A 142 -16.11 -15.15 21.07
CA ARG A 142 -15.83 -15.12 22.52
C ARG A 142 -14.45 -15.68 22.82
N GLU A 143 -14.08 -16.81 22.21
CA GLU A 143 -12.75 -17.41 22.38
C GLU A 143 -11.62 -16.44 21.96
N LEU A 144 -11.79 -15.72 20.85
CA LEU A 144 -10.81 -14.72 20.43
C LEU A 144 -10.77 -13.49 21.35
N ALA A 145 -11.91 -13.05 21.87
CA ALA A 145 -11.98 -11.93 22.80
C ALA A 145 -11.30 -12.26 24.14
N GLU A 146 -11.53 -13.47 24.66
CA GLU A 146 -10.85 -13.98 25.87
C GLU A 146 -9.33 -13.99 25.67
N LEU A 147 -8.85 -14.40 24.49
CA LEU A 147 -7.43 -14.39 24.17
C LEU A 147 -6.83 -12.98 24.13
N GLU A 148 -7.54 -12.01 23.55
CA GLU A 148 -7.11 -10.60 23.52
C GLU A 148 -7.05 -10.00 24.93
N GLU A 149 -8.00 -10.32 25.80
CA GLU A 149 -8.08 -9.78 27.16
C GLU A 149 -7.07 -10.41 28.14
N GLU A 150 -6.97 -11.74 28.14
CA GLU A 150 -6.13 -12.48 29.09
C GLU A 150 -4.64 -12.29 28.79
N GLN A 151 -4.26 -12.39 27.52
CA GLN A 151 -2.85 -12.44 27.12
C GLN A 151 -2.32 -11.12 26.58
N LYS A 152 -3.19 -10.12 26.36
CA LYS A 152 -2.87 -8.82 25.75
C LYS A 152 -2.17 -8.95 24.40
N LEU A 153 -2.46 -10.03 23.68
CA LEU A 153 -1.96 -10.27 22.33
C LEU A 153 -2.73 -9.39 21.35
N ILE A 154 -2.01 -8.83 20.38
CA ILE A 154 -2.62 -8.05 19.30
C ILE A 154 -2.89 -8.99 18.13
N LEU A 155 -4.16 -9.11 17.74
CA LEU A 155 -4.58 -9.86 16.57
C LEU A 155 -4.69 -8.95 15.35
N THR A 156 -4.61 -9.56 14.16
CA THR A 156 -5.08 -8.91 12.93
C THR A 156 -6.57 -8.53 13.04
N PRO A 157 -7.03 -7.47 12.36
CA PRO A 157 -8.42 -7.05 12.31
C PRO A 157 -9.19 -8.08 11.49
N PHE A 158 -9.64 -9.14 12.14
CA PHE A 158 -10.38 -10.19 11.47
C PHE A 158 -11.78 -9.71 11.10
N GLU A 159 -12.39 -10.36 10.10
CA GLU A 159 -13.74 -10.00 9.68
C GLU A 159 -14.78 -10.42 10.72
N ARG A 160 -15.57 -9.45 11.19
CA ARG A 160 -16.61 -9.68 12.21
C ARG A 160 -18.00 -9.90 11.61
N ASN A 161 -18.16 -9.72 10.30
CA ASN A 161 -19.41 -9.99 9.60
C ASN A 161 -19.52 -11.47 9.20
N LEU A 162 -20.51 -12.17 9.75
CA LEU A 162 -20.80 -13.58 9.44
C LEU A 162 -21.03 -13.84 7.95
N GLU A 163 -21.58 -12.88 7.20
CA GLU A 163 -21.89 -13.12 5.79
C GLU A 163 -20.64 -13.31 4.94
N PHE A 164 -19.51 -12.70 5.30
CA PHE A 164 -18.22 -12.95 4.63
C PHE A 164 -17.71 -14.37 4.90
N TRP A 165 -17.85 -14.86 6.13
CA TRP A 165 -17.50 -16.25 6.48
C TRP A 165 -18.39 -17.26 5.76
N ARG A 166 -19.68 -16.94 5.57
CA ARG A 166 -20.57 -17.74 4.71
C ARG A 166 -20.11 -17.79 3.26
N GLN A 167 -19.59 -16.68 2.71
CA GLN A 167 -18.99 -16.71 1.37
C GLN A 167 -17.77 -17.63 1.33
N LEU A 168 -16.89 -17.58 2.34
CA LEU A 168 -15.74 -18.47 2.42
C LEU A 168 -16.17 -19.95 2.48
N TRP A 169 -17.15 -20.29 3.32
CA TRP A 169 -17.67 -21.65 3.42
C TRP A 169 -18.20 -22.17 2.06
N ARG A 170 -18.96 -21.33 1.34
CA ARG A 170 -19.45 -21.66 0.00
C ARG A 170 -18.32 -21.90 -1.01
N VAL A 171 -17.22 -21.16 -0.93
CA VAL A 171 -16.04 -21.34 -1.79
C VAL A 171 -15.43 -22.71 -1.52
N ILE A 172 -15.13 -23.00 -0.25
CA ILE A 172 -14.46 -24.23 0.18
C ILE A 172 -15.29 -25.47 -0.21
N GLU A 173 -16.60 -25.43 0.01
CA GLU A 173 -17.50 -26.54 -0.33
C GLU A 173 -17.54 -26.80 -1.84
N ARG A 174 -17.61 -25.73 -2.64
CA ARG A 174 -17.76 -25.84 -4.10
C ARG A 174 -16.46 -26.07 -4.88
N SER A 175 -15.30 -25.79 -4.29
CA SER A 175 -14.00 -25.91 -4.96
C SER A 175 -13.35 -27.28 -4.76
N ASP A 176 -12.75 -27.82 -5.81
CA ASP A 176 -11.88 -29.01 -5.75
C ASP A 176 -10.48 -28.65 -5.25
N VAL A 177 -9.97 -27.50 -5.72
CA VAL A 177 -8.66 -26.96 -5.36
C VAL A 177 -8.88 -25.61 -4.68
N VAL A 178 -8.34 -25.44 -3.48
CA VAL A 178 -8.33 -24.15 -2.78
C VAL A 178 -6.94 -23.55 -2.91
N VAL A 179 -6.87 -22.40 -3.58
CA VAL A 179 -5.64 -21.65 -3.79
C VAL A 179 -5.61 -20.45 -2.85
N GLN A 180 -4.66 -20.45 -1.93
CA GLN A 180 -4.42 -19.31 -1.05
C GLN A 180 -3.44 -18.35 -1.73
N ILE A 181 -3.89 -17.13 -2.01
CA ILE A 181 -3.08 -16.07 -2.62
C ILE A 181 -2.42 -15.25 -1.51
N VAL A 182 -1.09 -15.19 -1.54
CA VAL A 182 -0.26 -14.48 -0.55
C VAL A 182 0.63 -13.43 -1.22
N ASP A 183 0.97 -12.37 -0.49
CA ASP A 183 1.93 -11.35 -0.96
C ASP A 183 3.36 -11.88 -0.76
N ALA A 184 4.16 -11.87 -1.83
CA ALA A 184 5.52 -12.40 -1.82
C ALA A 184 6.48 -11.71 -0.84
N ARG A 185 6.18 -10.47 -0.41
CA ARG A 185 7.06 -9.74 0.52
C ARG A 185 7.04 -10.32 1.94
N ASN A 186 5.90 -10.85 2.38
CA ASN A 186 5.77 -11.51 3.68
C ASN A 186 4.75 -12.66 3.57
N PRO A 187 5.13 -13.79 2.94
CA PRO A 187 4.18 -14.85 2.67
C PRO A 187 3.66 -15.54 3.95
N LEU A 188 4.44 -15.53 5.04
CA LEU A 188 4.04 -16.14 6.31
C LEU A 188 2.90 -15.38 7.00
N LEU A 189 2.90 -14.04 6.94
CA LEU A 189 1.83 -13.22 7.53
C LEU A 189 0.48 -13.39 6.82
N PHE A 190 0.51 -13.56 5.49
CA PHE A 190 -0.70 -13.71 4.68
C PHE A 190 -1.17 -15.16 4.54
N ARG A 191 -0.39 -16.11 5.04
CA ARG A 191 -0.72 -17.53 5.06
C ARG A 191 -1.56 -17.87 6.28
N CYS A 192 -2.59 -18.68 6.08
CA CYS A 192 -3.40 -19.23 7.17
C CYS A 192 -3.28 -20.77 7.16
N PRO A 193 -2.46 -21.36 8.05
CA PRO A 193 -2.32 -22.82 8.16
C PRO A 193 -3.63 -23.51 8.57
N ASP A 194 -4.46 -22.87 9.39
CA ASP A 194 -5.72 -23.47 9.83
C ASP A 194 -6.74 -23.61 8.69
N LEU A 195 -6.69 -22.73 7.67
CA LEU A 195 -7.47 -22.91 6.45
C LEU A 195 -7.07 -24.20 5.72
N GLU A 196 -5.77 -24.51 5.68
CA GLU A 196 -5.27 -25.73 5.03
C GLU A 196 -5.83 -26.98 5.75
N SER A 197 -5.81 -26.98 7.08
CA SER A 197 -6.45 -28.02 7.91
C SER A 197 -7.95 -28.11 7.67
N TYR A 198 -8.65 -26.98 7.63
CA TYR A 198 -10.10 -26.95 7.41
C TYR A 198 -10.52 -27.58 6.09
N VAL A 199 -9.81 -27.25 5.00
CA VAL A 199 -10.10 -27.82 3.67
C VAL A 199 -9.97 -29.34 3.69
N LYS A 200 -8.99 -29.87 4.43
CA LYS A 200 -8.79 -31.31 4.62
C LYS A 200 -9.84 -31.96 5.51
N GLU A 201 -10.33 -31.25 6.53
CA GLU A 201 -11.46 -31.69 7.36
C GLU A 201 -12.77 -31.81 6.56
N VAL A 202 -13.01 -30.88 5.62
CA VAL A 202 -14.21 -30.90 4.76
C VAL A 202 -14.17 -32.06 3.76
N SER A 203 -13.01 -32.31 3.14
CA SER A 203 -12.80 -33.45 2.26
C SER A 203 -11.33 -33.76 2.06
N GLU A 204 -10.96 -35.02 2.23
CA GLU A 204 -9.58 -35.48 2.03
C GLU A 204 -9.08 -35.31 0.59
N HIS A 205 -10.01 -35.41 -0.38
CA HIS A 205 -9.72 -35.29 -1.81
C HIS A 205 -9.45 -33.86 -2.26
N LYS A 206 -9.82 -32.85 -1.47
CA LYS A 206 -9.56 -31.44 -1.82
C LYS A 206 -8.07 -31.14 -1.68
N VAL A 207 -7.58 -30.28 -2.57
CA VAL A 207 -6.16 -29.93 -2.62
C VAL A 207 -5.93 -28.48 -2.23
N ASN A 208 -4.97 -28.25 -1.33
CA ASN A 208 -4.48 -26.93 -0.97
C ASN A 208 -3.24 -26.57 -1.79
N MET A 209 -3.18 -25.34 -2.26
CA MET A 209 -2.02 -24.78 -2.96
C MET A 209 -1.81 -23.31 -2.59
N LEU A 210 -0.57 -22.89 -2.55
CA LEU A 210 -0.16 -21.51 -2.27
C LEU A 210 0.24 -20.81 -3.57
N LEU A 211 -0.39 -19.67 -3.86
CA LEU A 211 -0.02 -18.80 -4.97
C LEU A 211 0.63 -17.53 -4.42
N VAL A 212 1.95 -17.46 -4.55
CA VAL A 212 2.77 -16.33 -4.09
C VAL A 212 2.77 -15.24 -5.16
N ASN A 213 1.91 -14.25 -4.98
CA ASN A 213 1.71 -13.14 -5.93
C ASN A 213 2.66 -11.97 -5.64
N LYS A 214 2.86 -11.10 -6.64
CA LYS A 214 3.85 -10.00 -6.63
C LYS A 214 5.30 -10.52 -6.55
N ALA A 215 5.54 -11.71 -7.11
CA ALA A 215 6.84 -12.34 -7.10
C ALA A 215 7.88 -11.64 -8.00
N ASP A 216 7.46 -10.63 -8.77
CA ASP A 216 8.32 -9.67 -9.47
C ASP A 216 9.13 -8.78 -8.53
N LEU A 217 8.64 -8.53 -7.31
CA LEU A 217 9.37 -7.76 -6.30
C LEU A 217 10.56 -8.55 -5.71
N LEU A 218 10.57 -9.87 -5.86
CA LEU A 218 11.63 -10.72 -5.33
C LEU A 218 12.65 -11.04 -6.41
N THR A 219 13.92 -11.03 -6.02
CA THR A 219 15.01 -11.57 -6.83
C THR A 219 14.91 -13.09 -6.96
N ARG A 220 15.56 -13.67 -7.98
CA ARG A 220 15.57 -15.12 -8.21
C ARG A 220 16.11 -15.91 -7.01
N GLU A 221 17.14 -15.40 -6.34
CA GLU A 221 17.75 -16.02 -5.17
C GLU A 221 16.79 -16.04 -3.98
N GLN A 222 16.11 -14.92 -3.72
CA GLN A 222 15.07 -14.83 -2.69
C GLN A 222 13.92 -15.80 -2.97
N ARG A 223 13.48 -15.93 -4.23
CA ARG A 223 12.46 -16.92 -4.62
C ARG A 223 12.95 -18.36 -4.40
N ARG A 224 14.22 -18.67 -4.70
CA ARG A 224 14.81 -19.99 -4.45
C ARG A 224 14.87 -20.33 -2.95
N ALA A 225 15.15 -19.35 -2.10
CA ALA A 225 15.11 -19.53 -0.65
C ALA A 225 13.69 -19.85 -0.15
N TRP A 226 12.68 -19.10 -0.61
CA TRP A 226 11.29 -19.37 -0.28
C TRP A 226 10.78 -20.71 -0.84
N ALA A 227 11.15 -21.07 -2.07
CA ALA A 227 10.79 -22.35 -2.68
C ALA A 227 11.28 -23.54 -1.84
N ARG A 228 12.55 -23.49 -1.39
CA ARG A 228 13.13 -24.50 -0.49
C ARG A 228 12.42 -24.57 0.85
N HIS A 229 12.05 -23.43 1.42
CA HIS A 229 11.30 -23.38 2.68
C HIS A 229 9.93 -24.04 2.53
N PHE A 230 9.16 -23.69 1.49
CA PHE A 230 7.86 -24.30 1.24
C PHE A 230 7.95 -25.79 0.90
N GLN A 231 9.00 -26.22 0.21
CA GLN A 231 9.24 -27.64 -0.07
C GLN A 231 9.47 -28.42 1.24
N LYS A 232 10.27 -27.87 2.15
CA LYS A 232 10.52 -28.47 3.47
C LYS A 232 9.25 -28.62 4.30
N ASP A 233 8.34 -27.66 4.19
CA ASP A 233 7.04 -27.67 4.87
C ASP A 233 6.00 -28.56 4.16
N GLY A 234 6.34 -29.20 3.03
CA GLY A 234 5.43 -30.06 2.26
C GLY A 234 4.34 -29.30 1.50
N LEU A 235 4.56 -28.01 1.23
CA LEU A 235 3.58 -27.13 0.62
C LEU A 235 3.79 -27.02 -0.87
N ARG A 236 2.69 -27.00 -1.62
CA ARG A 236 2.68 -26.73 -3.06
C ARG A 236 2.62 -25.24 -3.27
N ALA A 237 3.76 -24.61 -3.58
CA ALA A 237 3.88 -23.17 -3.76
C ALA A 237 4.29 -22.83 -5.18
N VAL A 238 3.62 -21.82 -5.74
CA VAL A 238 3.85 -21.31 -7.10
C VAL A 238 4.07 -19.81 -7.04
N PHE A 239 5.08 -19.32 -7.76
CA PHE A 239 5.37 -17.89 -7.88
C PHE A 239 4.71 -17.29 -9.11
N TRP A 240 3.99 -16.19 -8.90
CA TRP A 240 3.18 -15.53 -9.91
C TRP A 240 3.31 -14.00 -9.81
N SER A 241 3.21 -13.32 -10.94
CA SER A 241 3.04 -11.87 -10.97
C SER A 241 1.92 -11.50 -11.93
N ALA A 242 0.78 -11.10 -11.35
CA ALA A 242 -0.36 -10.65 -12.13
C ALA A 242 -0.07 -9.36 -12.93
N LEU A 243 0.75 -8.46 -12.36
CA LEU A 243 1.08 -7.17 -12.98
C LEU A 243 2.04 -7.37 -14.15
N ALA A 244 3.15 -8.08 -13.94
CA ALA A 244 4.14 -8.31 -14.99
C ALA A 244 3.54 -9.07 -16.18
N GLU A 245 2.69 -10.08 -15.92
CA GLU A 245 2.01 -10.81 -16.98
C GLU A 245 0.96 -9.93 -17.70
N SER A 246 0.23 -9.06 -16.97
CA SER A 246 -0.70 -8.11 -17.60
C SER A 246 0.03 -7.13 -18.51
N ASP A 247 1.15 -6.57 -18.06
CA ASP A 247 1.96 -5.62 -18.84
C ASP A 247 2.53 -6.28 -20.11
N ARG A 248 2.94 -7.55 -20.00
CA ARG A 248 3.38 -8.36 -21.15
C ARG A 248 2.25 -8.57 -22.14
N LEU A 249 1.08 -9.01 -21.69
CA LEU A 249 -0.08 -9.24 -22.57
C LEU A 249 -0.51 -7.95 -23.29
N ASP A 250 -0.51 -6.82 -22.58
CA ASP A 250 -0.79 -5.51 -23.14
C ASP A 250 0.27 -5.10 -24.19
N ALA A 251 1.55 -5.43 -23.97
CA ALA A 251 2.62 -5.18 -24.94
C ALA A 251 2.47 -6.06 -26.19
N GLU A 252 2.20 -7.35 -26.03
CA GLU A 252 1.94 -8.27 -27.14
C GLU A 252 0.72 -7.84 -27.97
N GLU A 253 -0.35 -7.39 -27.32
CA GLU A 253 -1.54 -6.88 -28.00
C GLU A 253 -1.24 -5.60 -28.80
N LYS A 254 -0.46 -4.66 -28.23
CA LYS A 254 -0.02 -3.46 -28.94
C LYS A 254 0.83 -3.80 -30.15
N VAL A 255 1.77 -4.74 -30.03
CA VAL A 255 2.60 -5.19 -31.17
C VAL A 255 1.71 -5.80 -32.26
N ARG A 256 0.76 -6.67 -31.90
CA ARG A 256 -0.18 -7.25 -32.87
C ARG A 256 -1.08 -6.20 -33.53
N MET A 257 -1.50 -5.17 -32.80
CA MET A 257 -2.26 -4.05 -33.38
C MET A 257 -1.42 -3.28 -34.38
N ILE A 258 -0.16 -3.00 -34.04
CA ILE A 258 0.80 -2.31 -34.92
C ILE A 258 1.06 -3.13 -36.18
N GLU A 259 1.33 -4.44 -36.07
CA GLU A 259 1.52 -5.34 -37.22
C GLU A 259 0.28 -5.38 -38.13
N LYS A 260 -0.92 -5.40 -37.55
CA LYS A 260 -2.18 -5.34 -38.34
C LYS A 260 -2.35 -4.01 -39.07
N LEU A 261 -1.98 -2.89 -38.44
CA LEU A 261 -1.99 -1.56 -39.07
C LEU A 261 -1.00 -1.47 -40.24
N PHE A 262 0.17 -2.12 -40.12
CA PHE A 262 1.17 -2.16 -41.20
C PHE A 262 0.87 -3.23 -42.28
N SER A 263 0.01 -4.20 -42.00
CA SER A 263 -0.40 -5.25 -42.94
C SER A 263 -1.56 -4.85 -43.85
N GLU A 264 -2.27 -3.74 -43.61
CA GLU A 264 -3.25 -3.24 -44.57
C GLU A 264 -2.53 -2.59 -45.77
N PRO A 265 -2.75 -3.07 -47.02
CA PRO A 265 -2.12 -2.48 -48.18
C PRO A 265 -2.74 -1.12 -48.44
N VAL A 266 -2.05 -0.08 -47.96
CA VAL A 266 -2.39 1.30 -48.26
C VAL A 266 -2.20 1.53 -49.76
N LYS A 267 -3.29 1.52 -50.53
CA LYS A 267 -3.34 2.14 -51.86
C LYS A 267 -3.22 3.65 -51.68
N LEU A 268 -2.01 4.18 -51.50
CA LEU A 268 -1.75 5.61 -51.57
C LEU A 268 -1.21 5.99 -52.94
N HIS A 269 -2.01 6.78 -53.65
CA HIS A 269 -1.53 7.66 -54.70
C HIS A 269 -0.45 8.58 -54.13
N LEU A 270 0.70 8.57 -54.80
CA LEU A 270 1.85 9.42 -54.52
C LEU A 270 1.48 10.90 -54.70
N SER A 271 1.69 11.71 -53.66
CA SER A 271 2.07 13.11 -53.83
C SER A 271 2.90 13.61 -52.66
N GLN A 272 4.22 13.58 -52.89
CA GLN A 272 5.24 14.53 -52.46
C GLN A 272 5.34 14.90 -50.96
N GLY A 273 6.44 14.42 -50.37
CA GLY A 273 7.42 15.30 -49.73
C GLY A 273 7.23 15.57 -48.25
N MET A 274 7.70 14.65 -47.41
CA MET A 274 8.29 14.96 -46.10
C MET A 274 9.24 13.82 -45.73
N GLU A 275 10.53 14.09 -45.83
CA GLU A 275 11.56 13.29 -45.16
C GLU A 275 11.36 13.50 -43.66
N VAL A 276 11.00 12.43 -42.95
CA VAL A 276 10.96 12.40 -41.49
C VAL A 276 12.06 11.45 -41.05
N ASP A 277 12.94 11.99 -40.21
CA ASP A 277 14.10 11.35 -39.60
C ASP A 277 13.65 10.09 -38.83
N ASP A 278 13.96 8.90 -39.37
CA ASP A 278 13.43 7.60 -38.94
C ASP A 278 14.28 6.90 -37.84
N GLU A 279 15.27 7.58 -37.26
CA GLU A 279 16.16 6.96 -36.24
C GLU A 279 15.74 7.21 -34.79
N GLU A 280 15.01 8.28 -34.45
CA GLU A 280 14.70 8.60 -33.04
C GLU A 280 13.50 7.84 -32.44
N GLN A 281 12.67 7.16 -33.25
CA GLN A 281 11.49 6.44 -32.74
C GLN A 281 11.72 4.94 -32.52
N ARG A 282 12.83 4.37 -33.01
CA ARG A 282 13.20 2.97 -32.72
C ARG A 282 13.92 2.80 -31.37
N GLU A 283 14.53 3.85 -30.83
CA GLU A 283 15.26 3.78 -29.55
C GLU A 283 14.41 3.94 -28.29
N LYS A 284 13.08 4.13 -28.40
CA LYS A 284 12.17 4.20 -27.24
C LYS A 284 11.29 2.97 -27.03
N ILE A 285 11.49 1.92 -27.83
CA ILE A 285 10.86 0.60 -27.67
C ILE A 285 11.96 -0.47 -27.54
N THR A 286 12.95 -0.20 -26.71
CA THR A 286 13.72 -1.25 -26.05
C THR A 286 13.37 -1.15 -24.58
N VAL A 287 12.35 -1.89 -24.16
CA VAL A 287 12.27 -2.32 -22.77
C VAL A 287 13.64 -2.95 -22.49
N LYS A 288 14.36 -2.46 -21.48
CA LYS A 288 15.62 -3.07 -21.08
C LYS A 288 15.35 -4.55 -20.82
N GLU A 289 15.80 -5.41 -21.72
CA GLU A 289 15.81 -6.87 -21.54
C GLU A 289 16.62 -7.26 -20.29
N GLU A 290 17.41 -6.33 -19.74
CA GLU A 290 18.23 -6.51 -18.53
C GLU A 290 17.42 -6.83 -17.25
N ASP A 291 16.13 -6.48 -17.17
CA ASP A 291 15.28 -6.84 -16.02
C ASP A 291 14.55 -8.19 -16.19
N TRP A 292 14.72 -8.86 -17.33
CA TRP A 292 14.18 -10.19 -17.62
C TRP A 292 15.27 -11.16 -18.05
N HIS A 293 16.28 -11.36 -17.20
CA HIS A 293 17.15 -12.54 -17.30
C HIS A 293 16.35 -13.83 -16.98
N THR A 294 15.55 -14.25 -17.95
CA THR A 294 15.38 -15.67 -18.26
C THR A 294 16.64 -16.13 -18.98
N CYS A 295 17.71 -16.39 -18.23
CA CYS A 295 18.76 -17.27 -18.75
C CYS A 295 18.26 -18.71 -18.64
N SER A 296 17.79 -19.23 -19.76
CA SER A 296 18.09 -20.61 -20.16
C SER A 296 19.60 -20.87 -20.01
N GLU A 297 19.93 -22.07 -19.53
CA GLU A 297 21.29 -22.61 -19.31
C GLU A 297 21.98 -22.15 -18.02
N ASP A 298 21.80 -22.91 -16.93
CA ASP A 298 22.81 -23.86 -16.42
C ASP A 298 22.20 -24.61 -15.21
N GLU A 299 21.69 -25.82 -15.44
CA GLU A 299 21.55 -26.81 -14.36
C GLU A 299 22.93 -27.39 -14.08
N GLY A 300 23.79 -26.55 -13.48
CA GLY A 300 25.11 -26.92 -13.01
C GLY A 300 25.17 -26.72 -11.50
N GLU A 301 24.77 -27.75 -10.76
CA GLU A 301 25.40 -28.27 -9.53
C GLU A 301 24.40 -29.11 -8.72
N GLY A 302 24.83 -30.35 -8.46
CA GLY A 302 23.98 -31.49 -8.21
C GLY A 302 23.36 -31.58 -6.82
N GLU A 303 22.16 -32.12 -6.79
CA GLU A 303 21.70 -32.99 -5.72
C GLU A 303 21.29 -34.31 -6.37
N GLU A 304 22.00 -35.38 -6.01
CA GLU A 304 21.71 -36.75 -6.41
C GLU A 304 20.26 -37.08 -6.05
N ALA A 305 19.42 -37.24 -7.07
CA ALA A 305 18.09 -37.81 -6.92
C ALA A 305 18.23 -39.29 -6.55
N GLY A 306 18.32 -39.54 -5.24
CA GLY A 306 18.03 -40.83 -4.66
C GLY A 306 16.61 -41.26 -5.05
N SER A 307 16.54 -42.29 -5.89
CA SER A 307 15.31 -42.98 -6.25
C SER A 307 14.65 -43.56 -4.99
N SER A 308 13.53 -42.98 -4.57
CA SER A 308 12.51 -43.67 -3.76
C SER A 308 11.17 -42.96 -3.93
N GLY A 309 10.17 -43.72 -4.35
CA GLY A 309 8.89 -43.21 -4.88
C GLY A 309 7.98 -42.52 -3.87
N GLU A 310 7.50 -41.36 -4.27
CA GLU A 310 6.14 -40.81 -4.19
C GLU A 310 6.16 -39.57 -5.10
N SER A 311 5.09 -39.26 -5.83
CA SER A 311 5.07 -38.13 -6.77
C SER A 311 5.09 -36.78 -6.02
N SER A 312 6.23 -36.41 -5.45
CA SER A 312 6.40 -35.18 -4.68
C SER A 312 6.43 -34.00 -5.65
N PHE A 313 5.44 -33.12 -5.56
CA PHE A 313 5.45 -31.83 -6.26
C PHE A 313 6.70 -31.04 -5.86
N HIS A 314 7.50 -30.61 -6.84
CA HIS A 314 8.70 -29.81 -6.61
C HIS A 314 8.41 -28.33 -6.88
N ASN A 315 8.62 -27.48 -5.88
CA ASN A 315 8.41 -26.05 -5.98
C ASN A 315 9.49 -25.39 -6.85
N SER A 316 9.10 -24.86 -8.01
CA SER A 316 10.01 -24.09 -8.86
C SER A 316 10.12 -22.63 -8.39
N SER A 317 11.32 -22.03 -8.50
CA SER A 317 11.55 -20.60 -8.22
C SER A 317 11.21 -19.68 -9.41
N ARG A 318 10.77 -20.23 -10.54
CA ARG A 318 10.46 -19.49 -11.77
C ARG A 318 9.11 -18.79 -11.67
N LEU A 319 8.99 -17.65 -12.34
CA LEU A 319 7.69 -17.00 -12.53
C LEU A 319 6.93 -17.79 -13.58
N LEU A 320 5.73 -18.23 -13.26
CA LEU A 320 4.89 -18.91 -14.23
C LEU A 320 4.19 -17.92 -15.14
N HIS A 321 3.99 -18.34 -16.39
CA HIS A 321 3.09 -17.67 -17.33
C HIS A 321 1.64 -18.12 -17.14
N MET A 322 0.70 -17.36 -17.72
CA MET A 322 -0.73 -17.64 -17.56
C MET A 322 -1.09 -19.08 -17.95
N ASP A 323 -0.59 -19.54 -19.09
CA ASP A 323 -0.89 -20.89 -19.60
C ASP A 323 -0.33 -21.97 -18.68
N GLU A 324 0.91 -21.79 -18.19
CA GLU A 324 1.54 -22.71 -17.26
C GLU A 324 0.81 -22.76 -15.90
N LEU A 325 0.32 -21.63 -15.42
CA LEU A 325 -0.46 -21.57 -14.18
C LEU A 325 -1.76 -22.37 -14.31
N LEU A 326 -2.45 -22.27 -15.45
CA LEU A 326 -3.66 -23.03 -15.73
C LEU A 326 -3.37 -24.53 -15.85
N ASP A 327 -2.26 -24.91 -16.46
CA ASP A 327 -1.81 -26.29 -16.54
C ASP A 327 -1.48 -26.86 -15.17
N VAL A 328 -0.84 -26.08 -14.30
CA VAL A 328 -0.62 -26.47 -12.89
C VAL A 328 -1.96 -26.68 -12.18
N PHE A 329 -2.94 -25.78 -12.33
CA PHE A 329 -4.25 -25.99 -11.69
C PHE A 329 -4.92 -27.30 -12.13
N LYS A 330 -4.80 -27.66 -13.42
CA LYS A 330 -5.34 -28.91 -13.97
C LYS A 330 -4.57 -30.13 -13.47
N ALA A 331 -3.24 -30.07 -13.41
CA ALA A 331 -2.37 -31.19 -13.03
C ALA A 331 -2.43 -31.51 -11.53
N VAL A 332 -2.77 -30.52 -10.69
CA VAL A 332 -2.77 -30.65 -9.23
C VAL A 332 -3.92 -31.53 -8.71
N HIS A 333 -5.03 -31.64 -9.44
CA HIS A 333 -6.22 -32.40 -9.02
C HIS A 333 -6.50 -33.62 -9.89
N ASN A 334 -6.19 -34.81 -9.36
CA ASN A 334 -6.48 -36.10 -10.00
C ASN A 334 -7.63 -36.87 -9.32
N GLY A 335 -8.27 -36.27 -8.31
CA GLY A 335 -9.32 -36.90 -7.50
C GLY A 335 -10.74 -36.75 -8.08
N PRO A 336 -11.75 -37.27 -7.36
CA PRO A 336 -13.15 -37.02 -7.70
C PRO A 336 -13.42 -35.50 -7.66
N ARG A 337 -14.22 -35.02 -8.61
CA ARG A 337 -14.57 -33.60 -8.73
C ARG A 337 -15.93 -33.34 -8.09
N CYS A 338 -16.09 -32.19 -7.44
CA CYS A 338 -17.34 -31.71 -6.86
C CYS A 338 -18.43 -31.52 -7.93
N LYS A 339 -18.04 -31.19 -9.16
CA LYS A 339 -18.93 -31.14 -10.33
C LYS A 339 -18.41 -32.05 -11.43
N GLU A 340 -19.30 -32.90 -11.94
CA GLU A 340 -18.97 -33.78 -13.05
C GLU A 340 -18.52 -32.96 -14.27
N GLY A 341 -17.34 -33.28 -14.81
CA GLY A 341 -16.78 -32.65 -16.00
C GLY A 341 -16.19 -31.25 -15.83
N GLN A 342 -16.19 -30.65 -14.63
CA GLN A 342 -15.64 -29.31 -14.40
C GLN A 342 -14.75 -29.26 -13.14
N LEU A 343 -13.52 -28.80 -13.30
CA LEU A 343 -12.61 -28.49 -12.19
C LEU A 343 -12.93 -27.09 -11.65
N THR A 344 -13.22 -26.99 -10.36
CA THR A 344 -13.50 -25.71 -9.69
C THR A 344 -12.35 -25.33 -8.78
N VAL A 345 -11.71 -24.18 -9.06
CA VAL A 345 -10.60 -23.64 -8.26
C VAL A 345 -11.10 -22.44 -7.46
N GLY A 346 -11.05 -22.52 -6.13
CA GLY A 346 -11.40 -21.44 -5.22
C GLY A 346 -10.20 -20.56 -4.90
N LEU A 347 -10.30 -19.26 -5.11
CA LEU A 347 -9.26 -18.29 -4.76
C LEU A 347 -9.59 -17.62 -3.42
N VAL A 348 -8.71 -17.78 -2.44
CA VAL A 348 -8.86 -17.22 -1.09
C VAL A 348 -7.63 -16.42 -0.72
N GLY A 349 -7.76 -15.36 0.07
CA GLY A 349 -6.62 -14.58 0.56
C GLY A 349 -7.01 -13.18 1.04
N TYR A 350 -6.05 -12.51 1.66
CA TYR A 350 -6.25 -11.20 2.28
C TYR A 350 -6.65 -10.13 1.27
N PRO A 351 -7.23 -8.99 1.71
CA PRO A 351 -7.37 -7.81 0.87
C PRO A 351 -6.02 -7.37 0.29
N ASN A 352 -6.01 -6.71 -0.87
CA ASN A 352 -4.82 -6.07 -1.47
C ASN A 352 -3.62 -6.99 -1.85
N VAL A 353 -3.71 -8.31 -1.66
CA VAL A 353 -2.70 -9.28 -2.15
C VAL A 353 -2.75 -9.48 -3.67
N GLY A 354 -3.82 -9.02 -4.33
CA GLY A 354 -3.97 -9.04 -5.79
C GLY A 354 -4.84 -10.16 -6.35
N LYS A 355 -5.76 -10.75 -5.57
CA LYS A 355 -6.69 -11.80 -6.05
C LYS A 355 -7.46 -11.41 -7.30
N SER A 356 -8.16 -10.27 -7.25
CA SER A 356 -8.96 -9.79 -8.37
C SER A 356 -8.10 -9.34 -9.56
N SER A 357 -6.86 -8.90 -9.32
CA SER A 357 -5.89 -8.64 -10.39
C SER A 357 -5.48 -9.94 -11.09
N THR A 358 -5.14 -11.00 -10.34
CA THR A 358 -4.84 -12.33 -10.90
C THR A 358 -5.99 -12.86 -11.76
N ILE A 359 -7.23 -12.70 -11.30
CA ILE A 359 -8.42 -13.10 -12.04
C ILE A 359 -8.53 -12.34 -13.37
N ASN A 360 -8.33 -11.02 -13.35
CA ASN A 360 -8.41 -10.21 -14.56
C ASN A 360 -7.31 -10.56 -15.56
N THR A 361 -6.09 -10.84 -15.08
CA THR A 361 -4.98 -11.30 -15.92
C THR A 361 -5.31 -12.65 -16.57
N ILE A 362 -5.85 -13.61 -15.81
CA ILE A 362 -6.25 -14.93 -16.34
C ILE A 362 -7.39 -14.81 -17.36
N LEU A 363 -8.38 -13.95 -17.10
CA LEU A 363 -9.54 -13.77 -18.00
C LEU A 363 -9.24 -12.87 -19.21
N ARG A 364 -8.02 -12.30 -19.28
CA ARG A 364 -7.56 -11.32 -20.28
C ARG A 364 -8.49 -10.12 -20.45
N ASN A 365 -9.37 -9.89 -19.49
CA ASN A 365 -10.43 -8.89 -19.55
C ASN A 365 -10.69 -8.38 -18.14
N LYS A 366 -10.99 -7.08 -18.01
CA LYS A 366 -11.36 -6.45 -16.74
C LYS A 366 -12.78 -6.83 -16.34
N LYS A 367 -12.97 -8.09 -15.93
CA LYS A 367 -14.26 -8.65 -15.51
C LYS A 367 -14.59 -8.34 -14.05
N VAL A 368 -13.57 -8.24 -13.20
CA VAL A 368 -13.71 -7.94 -11.78
C VAL A 368 -13.14 -6.55 -11.50
N SER A 369 -13.86 -5.73 -10.75
CA SER A 369 -13.39 -4.42 -10.36
C SER A 369 -12.22 -4.55 -9.37
N VAL A 370 -11.22 -3.67 -9.50
CA VAL A 370 -10.00 -3.68 -8.66
C VAL A 370 -9.81 -2.32 -8.00
N SER A 371 -9.40 -2.33 -6.73
CA SER A 371 -9.05 -1.14 -5.97
C SER A 371 -7.95 -1.47 -4.95
N ALA A 372 -7.13 -0.48 -4.61
CA ALA A 372 -6.12 -0.58 -3.56
C ALA A 372 -6.73 -0.46 -2.14
N THR A 373 -8.00 -0.07 -2.05
CA THR A 373 -8.72 0.00 -0.78
C THR A 373 -9.30 -1.38 -0.44
N PRO A 374 -9.10 -1.89 0.79
CA PRO A 374 -9.75 -3.11 1.25
C PRO A 374 -11.28 -3.07 1.12
N GLY A 375 -11.91 -4.25 0.95
CA GLY A 375 -13.38 -4.38 0.93
C GLY A 375 -14.07 -4.11 -0.41
N HIS A 376 -13.32 -4.09 -1.51
CA HIS A 376 -13.87 -3.83 -2.85
C HIS A 376 -14.67 -5.02 -3.42
N THR A 377 -14.13 -6.23 -3.33
CA THR A 377 -14.83 -7.46 -3.70
C THR A 377 -15.74 -7.90 -2.56
N LYS A 378 -17.05 -7.77 -2.73
CA LYS A 378 -18.05 -8.03 -1.68
C LYS A 378 -18.80 -9.36 -1.81
N HIS A 379 -18.92 -9.87 -3.03
CA HIS A 379 -19.75 -11.04 -3.32
C HIS A 379 -18.93 -12.16 -3.94
N PHE A 380 -19.29 -13.38 -3.58
CA PHE A 380 -18.80 -14.58 -4.25
C PHE A 380 -19.19 -14.55 -5.73
N GLN A 381 -18.25 -14.90 -6.60
CA GLN A 381 -18.45 -14.94 -8.05
C GLN A 381 -17.89 -16.23 -8.63
N THR A 382 -18.57 -16.76 -9.65
CA THR A 382 -18.14 -17.95 -10.39
C THR A 382 -17.78 -17.52 -11.81
N LEU A 383 -16.53 -17.72 -12.20
CA LEU A 383 -15.95 -17.23 -13.45
C LEU A 383 -15.49 -18.43 -14.28
N PHE A 384 -16.04 -18.59 -15.48
CA PHE A 384 -15.65 -19.63 -16.41
C PHE A 384 -14.48 -19.14 -17.25
N VAL A 385 -13.35 -19.86 -17.21
CA VAL A 385 -12.13 -19.52 -17.96
C VAL A 385 -12.07 -20.34 -19.23
N GLU A 386 -12.09 -21.66 -19.10
CA GLU A 386 -12.03 -22.63 -20.21
C GLU A 386 -13.12 -23.70 -20.05
N PRO A 387 -13.50 -24.42 -21.12
CA PRO A 387 -14.36 -25.58 -21.02
C PRO A 387 -13.76 -26.61 -20.06
N GLY A 388 -14.41 -26.81 -18.90
CA GLY A 388 -13.94 -27.73 -17.86
C GLY A 388 -13.09 -27.09 -16.75
N LEU A 389 -12.79 -25.78 -16.79
CA LEU A 389 -12.12 -25.05 -15.70
C LEU A 389 -12.93 -23.82 -15.27
N CYS A 390 -13.27 -23.79 -13.98
CA CYS A 390 -14.01 -22.72 -13.34
C CYS A 390 -13.22 -22.14 -12.17
N LEU A 391 -13.15 -20.81 -12.08
CA LEU A 391 -12.58 -20.09 -10.94
C LEU A 391 -13.71 -19.55 -10.07
N CYS A 392 -13.55 -19.65 -8.76
CA CYS A 392 -14.42 -19.04 -7.77
C CYS A 392 -13.68 -17.93 -7.03
N ASP A 393 -14.20 -16.71 -7.08
CA ASP A 393 -13.66 -15.56 -6.34
C ASP A 393 -14.32 -15.46 -4.96
N CYS A 394 -13.50 -15.28 -3.93
CA CYS A 394 -13.92 -15.02 -2.56
C CYS A 394 -13.68 -13.53 -2.25
N PRO A 395 -14.59 -12.86 -1.52
CA PRO A 395 -14.26 -11.56 -0.95
C PRO A 395 -12.96 -11.64 -0.14
N GLY A 396 -12.18 -10.56 -0.16
CA GLY A 396 -10.94 -10.50 0.61
C GLY A 396 -11.21 -10.55 2.10
N LEU A 397 -10.86 -11.66 2.73
CA LEU A 397 -11.07 -11.89 4.15
C LEU A 397 -9.76 -11.73 4.91
N VAL A 398 -9.80 -10.98 6.00
CA VAL A 398 -8.70 -10.94 6.96
C VAL A 398 -8.96 -12.04 8.00
N MET A 399 -8.06 -13.01 8.07
CA MET A 399 -8.09 -14.09 9.06
C MET A 399 -7.35 -13.66 10.32
N PRO A 400 -7.72 -14.19 11.51
CA PRO A 400 -7.00 -13.90 12.74
C PRO A 400 -5.58 -14.49 12.68
N SER A 401 -4.58 -13.64 12.85
CA SER A 401 -3.18 -13.99 12.97
C SER A 401 -2.57 -13.13 14.06
N PHE A 402 -1.59 -13.67 14.78
CA PHE A 402 -0.81 -12.87 15.71
C PHE A 402 0.03 -11.87 14.95
N VAL A 403 0.03 -10.62 15.42
CA VAL A 403 0.91 -9.58 14.91
C VAL A 403 1.53 -8.85 16.08
N SER A 404 2.81 -8.50 15.95
CA SER A 404 3.51 -7.81 17.03
C SER A 404 2.97 -6.40 17.23
N THR A 405 2.69 -5.66 16.16
CA THR A 405 2.27 -4.26 16.25
C THR A 405 1.19 -3.89 15.22
N LYS A 406 0.35 -2.92 15.58
CA LYS A 406 -0.57 -2.28 14.62
C LYS A 406 0.17 -1.61 13.45
N ALA A 407 1.40 -1.14 13.67
CA ALA A 407 2.25 -0.54 12.66
C ALA A 407 2.54 -1.50 11.49
N GLU A 408 2.88 -2.75 11.81
CA GLU A 408 3.15 -3.81 10.82
C GLU A 408 1.94 -4.09 9.92
N MET A 409 0.73 -3.99 10.48
CA MET A 409 -0.53 -4.25 9.77
C MET A 409 -0.88 -3.14 8.77
N ILE A 410 -0.55 -1.89 9.12
CA ILE A 410 -0.65 -0.74 8.21
C ILE A 410 0.40 -0.87 7.10
N CYS A 411 1.65 -1.20 7.46
CA CYS A 411 2.74 -1.37 6.49
C CYS A 411 2.47 -2.53 5.52
N SER A 412 1.79 -3.57 5.97
CA SER A 412 1.38 -4.72 5.15
C SER A 412 0.14 -4.43 4.28
N GLY A 413 -0.53 -3.29 4.44
CA GLY A 413 -1.70 -2.90 3.65
C GLY A 413 -3.00 -3.65 4.01
N ILE A 414 -3.04 -4.30 5.18
CA ILE A 414 -4.26 -4.91 5.75
C ILE A 414 -5.20 -3.80 6.23
N LEU A 415 -4.63 -2.80 6.90
CA LEU A 415 -5.37 -1.64 7.39
C LEU A 415 -5.35 -0.48 6.38
N PRO A 416 -6.47 0.25 6.21
CA PRO A 416 -6.53 1.38 5.29
C PRO A 416 -5.66 2.54 5.75
N ILE A 417 -4.62 2.86 4.96
CA ILE A 417 -3.68 3.97 5.22
C ILE A 417 -4.40 5.32 5.33
N ASP A 418 -5.46 5.53 4.56
CA ASP A 418 -6.16 6.82 4.55
C ASP A 418 -6.94 7.11 5.84
N GLN A 419 -7.32 6.06 6.60
CA GLN A 419 -8.11 6.17 7.84
C GLN A 419 -7.23 6.12 9.11
N MET A 420 -5.91 6.00 8.97
CA MET A 420 -5.02 5.93 10.11
C MET A 420 -5.07 7.21 10.96
N ARG A 421 -5.17 7.04 12.28
CA ARG A 421 -5.15 8.16 13.25
C ARG A 421 -3.73 8.47 13.73
N ASP A 422 -2.95 7.43 14.00
CA ASP A 422 -1.56 7.54 14.39
C ASP A 422 -0.66 7.01 13.28
N HIS A 423 0.30 7.83 12.88
CA HIS A 423 1.21 7.59 11.77
C HIS A 423 2.66 7.40 12.23
N VAL A 424 2.96 7.78 13.47
CA VAL A 424 4.33 7.77 14.01
C VAL A 424 4.87 6.35 14.11
N PRO A 425 4.15 5.37 14.71
CA PRO A 425 4.66 3.99 14.81
C PRO A 425 4.90 3.32 13.46
N ALA A 426 4.02 3.55 12.48
CA ALA A 426 4.13 2.95 11.15
C ALA A 426 5.38 3.45 10.40
N ILE A 427 5.66 4.76 10.46
CA ILE A 427 6.86 5.33 9.85
C ILE A 427 8.11 4.93 10.63
N CYS A 428 8.03 4.88 11.96
CA CYS A 428 9.14 4.44 12.78
C CYS A 428 9.54 2.99 12.45
N HIS A 429 8.56 2.11 12.24
CA HIS A 429 8.79 0.74 11.77
C HIS A 429 9.53 0.72 10.42
N ILE A 430 9.11 1.55 9.45
CA ILE A 430 9.80 1.67 8.14
C ILE A 430 11.24 2.16 8.30
N CYS A 431 11.49 3.13 9.19
CA CYS A 431 12.84 3.64 9.44
C CYS A 431 13.77 2.61 10.11
N GLN A 432 13.21 1.64 10.84
CA GLN A 432 13.98 0.54 11.44
C GLN A 432 14.23 -0.60 10.44
N THR A 433 13.29 -0.86 9.52
CA THR A 433 13.44 -1.94 8.54
C THR A 433 14.27 -1.54 7.34
N ILE A 434 14.19 -0.27 6.91
CA ILE A 434 14.90 0.24 5.75
C ILE A 434 16.09 1.10 6.21
N PRO A 435 17.33 0.78 5.76
CA PRO A 435 18.50 1.58 6.05
C PRO A 435 18.41 3.04 5.55
N ARG A 436 19.11 3.95 6.25
CA ARG A 436 19.12 5.39 5.96
C ARG A 436 19.47 5.69 4.50
N HIS A 437 20.54 5.09 3.97
CA HIS A 437 21.03 5.35 2.61
C HIS A 437 20.00 4.99 1.53
N VAL A 438 19.17 3.97 1.76
CA VAL A 438 18.09 3.59 0.84
C VAL A 438 16.98 4.63 0.84
N LEU A 439 16.61 5.15 2.01
CA LEU A 439 15.61 6.21 2.15
C LEU A 439 16.06 7.52 1.47
N GLU A 440 17.31 7.92 1.71
CA GLU A 440 17.92 9.10 1.10
C GLU A 440 18.05 8.95 -0.42
N GLY A 441 18.54 7.81 -0.89
CA GLY A 441 18.69 7.51 -2.31
C GLY A 441 17.37 7.42 -3.08
N THR A 442 16.32 6.89 -2.45
CA THR A 442 15.00 6.74 -3.09
C THR A 442 14.25 8.07 -3.21
N TYR A 443 14.31 8.91 -2.19
CA TYR A 443 13.58 10.18 -2.17
C TYR A 443 14.42 11.38 -2.58
N GLY A 444 15.75 11.26 -2.65
CA GLY A 444 16.64 12.40 -2.84
C GLY A 444 16.60 13.40 -1.68
N ILE A 445 16.32 12.91 -0.47
CA ILE A 445 16.27 13.72 0.75
C ILE A 445 17.56 13.53 1.53
N ASN A 446 17.93 14.55 2.30
CA ASN A 446 19.01 14.46 3.28
C ASN A 446 18.37 14.38 4.67
N ILE A 447 18.48 13.22 5.33
CA ILE A 447 17.94 13.04 6.68
C ILE A 447 18.97 13.60 7.66
N ILE A 448 18.49 14.35 8.67
CA ILE A 448 19.39 14.94 9.66
C ILE A 448 20.15 13.82 10.37
N ARG A 449 21.49 13.90 10.36
CA ARG A 449 22.33 12.94 11.06
C ARG A 449 22.19 13.10 12.57
N PRO A 450 22.34 12.01 13.36
CA PRO A 450 22.39 12.09 14.81
C PRO A 450 23.45 13.11 15.26
N ARG A 451 23.22 13.71 16.44
CA ARG A 451 24.19 14.63 17.03
C ARG A 451 25.47 13.88 17.42
N GLU A 452 26.57 14.59 17.61
CA GLU A 452 27.86 13.99 18.00
C GLU A 452 27.79 13.21 19.34
N ASP A 453 26.80 13.50 20.18
CA ASP A 453 26.55 12.81 21.46
C ASP A 453 25.75 11.49 21.31
N ASP A 454 25.17 11.21 20.14
CA ASP A 454 24.35 10.04 19.85
C ASP A 454 25.11 8.99 19.01
N ASP A 455 24.65 7.74 19.03
CA ASP A 455 25.21 6.67 18.19
C ASP A 455 25.17 7.05 16.69
N PRO A 456 26.31 7.05 15.98
CA PRO A 456 26.36 7.43 14.57
C PRO A 456 25.49 6.54 13.66
N ASP A 457 25.35 5.26 14.04
CA ASP A 457 24.64 4.24 13.29
C ASP A 457 23.15 4.10 13.70
N ARG A 458 22.66 5.03 14.54
CA ARG A 458 21.26 5.05 14.94
C ARG A 458 20.35 5.21 13.72
N HIS A 459 19.31 4.37 13.62
CA HIS A 459 18.24 4.50 12.64
C HIS A 459 17.55 5.88 12.70
N PRO A 460 17.11 6.44 11.56
CA PRO A 460 16.45 7.73 11.53
C PRO A 460 15.13 7.70 12.32
N THR A 461 14.85 8.77 13.06
CA THR A 461 13.59 8.89 13.78
C THR A 461 12.47 9.20 12.79
N SER A 462 11.24 8.75 13.08
CA SER A 462 10.07 9.03 12.23
C SER A 462 9.85 10.53 11.99
N GLU A 463 10.10 11.37 12.99
CA GLU A 463 9.98 12.83 12.87
C GLU A 463 10.99 13.42 11.89
N GLU A 464 12.26 13.00 11.96
CA GLU A 464 13.34 13.46 11.07
C GLU A 464 13.02 13.12 9.61
N MET A 465 12.56 11.89 9.38
CA MET A 465 12.14 11.42 8.05
C MET A 465 10.95 12.22 7.51
N LEU A 466 9.91 12.42 8.33
CA LEU A 466 8.70 13.12 7.92
C LEU A 466 8.93 14.62 7.70
N MET A 467 9.77 15.25 8.53
CA MET A 467 10.17 16.64 8.34
C MET A 467 10.97 16.81 7.04
N ALA A 468 12.00 15.98 6.82
CA ALA A 468 12.83 16.05 5.62
C ALA A 468 11.97 15.88 4.33
N TYR A 469 11.09 14.88 4.32
CA TYR A 469 10.19 14.64 3.19
C TYR A 469 9.17 15.77 3.00
N GLY A 470 8.59 16.27 4.10
CA GLY A 470 7.63 17.37 4.08
C GLY A 470 8.23 18.67 3.54
N TYR A 471 9.47 19.01 3.95
CA TYR A 471 10.20 20.18 3.45
C TYR A 471 10.49 20.07 1.96
N MET A 472 11.02 18.93 1.50
CA MET A 472 11.32 18.71 0.08
C MET A 472 10.07 18.85 -0.80
N ARG A 473 8.93 18.30 -0.36
CA ARG A 473 7.66 18.34 -1.10
C ARG A 473 6.89 19.66 -0.94
N GLY A 474 7.25 20.50 0.02
CA GLY A 474 6.51 21.71 0.36
C GLY A 474 5.16 21.45 1.03
N PHE A 475 4.99 20.30 1.69
CA PHE A 475 3.79 19.99 2.46
C PHE A 475 3.80 20.78 3.76
N MET A 476 3.18 21.95 3.78
CA MET A 476 3.13 22.84 4.93
C MET A 476 1.72 22.93 5.51
N THR A 477 1.64 22.96 6.82
CA THR A 477 0.47 23.36 7.58
C THR A 477 0.24 24.88 7.47
N THR A 478 -0.91 25.35 7.91
CA THR A 478 -1.23 26.79 8.00
C THR A 478 -0.24 27.59 8.84
N HIS A 479 0.45 26.93 9.78
CA HIS A 479 1.46 27.52 10.66
C HIS A 479 2.89 27.48 10.08
N GLY A 480 3.05 27.02 8.84
CA GLY A 480 4.37 26.94 8.19
C GLY A 480 5.26 25.79 8.67
N GLN A 481 4.71 24.86 9.46
CA GLN A 481 5.38 23.61 9.84
C GLN A 481 5.07 22.50 8.84
N PRO A 482 5.99 21.57 8.57
CA PRO A 482 5.75 20.47 7.65
C PRO A 482 4.61 19.57 8.13
N ASP A 483 3.69 19.22 7.23
CA ASP A 483 2.56 18.32 7.51
C ASP A 483 3.04 16.86 7.53
N GLN A 484 3.30 16.37 8.74
CA GLN A 484 3.75 15.00 9.01
C GLN A 484 2.69 13.96 8.61
N SER A 485 1.41 14.20 8.92
CA SER A 485 0.34 13.23 8.65
C SER A 485 0.12 13.03 7.15
N ARG A 486 0.16 14.11 6.37
CA ARG A 486 0.10 14.01 4.90
C ARG A 486 1.33 13.29 4.37
N SER A 487 2.53 13.69 4.80
CA SER A 487 3.80 13.07 4.39
C SER A 487 3.82 11.56 4.64
N ALA A 488 3.37 11.13 5.82
CA ALA A 488 3.32 9.73 6.20
C ALA A 488 2.43 8.88 5.29
N ARG A 489 1.24 9.38 4.90
CA ARG A 489 0.36 8.65 3.97
C ARG A 489 1.01 8.40 2.61
N TYR A 490 1.78 9.35 2.09
CA TYR A 490 2.51 9.15 0.82
C TYR A 490 3.63 8.13 0.97
N ILE A 491 4.42 8.21 2.04
CA ILE A 491 5.51 7.25 2.29
C ILE A 491 4.96 5.83 2.48
N LEU A 492 3.88 5.67 3.25
CA LEU A 492 3.24 4.37 3.47
C LEU A 492 2.63 3.79 2.19
N LYS A 493 2.04 4.63 1.33
CA LYS A 493 1.55 4.19 0.01
C LYS A 493 2.71 3.75 -0.89
N ASP A 494 3.83 4.49 -0.88
CA ASP A 494 5.04 4.12 -1.61
C ASP A 494 5.62 2.77 -1.11
N TYR A 495 5.56 2.51 0.20
CA TYR A 495 5.96 1.21 0.78
C TYR A 495 5.05 0.07 0.35
N VAL A 496 3.72 0.24 0.44
CA VAL A 496 2.76 -0.80 0.01
C VAL A 496 2.86 -1.09 -1.49
N ASN A 497 3.10 -0.06 -2.32
CA ASN A 497 3.28 -0.20 -3.76
C ASN A 497 4.64 -0.81 -4.16
N GLY A 498 5.57 -0.99 -3.22
CA GLY A 498 6.88 -1.59 -3.48
C GLY A 498 7.95 -0.63 -4.01
N LYS A 499 7.71 0.69 -3.95
CA LYS A 499 8.77 1.69 -4.26
C LYS A 499 9.82 1.74 -3.16
N LEU A 500 9.38 1.65 -1.91
CA LEU A 500 10.24 1.30 -0.78
C LEU A 500 10.11 -0.20 -0.55
N LEU A 501 11.04 -0.96 -1.11
CA LEU A 501 10.96 -2.41 -1.10
C LEU A 501 11.72 -2.99 0.09
N TYR A 502 11.00 -3.81 0.84
CA TYR A 502 11.52 -4.67 1.90
C TYR A 502 10.87 -6.04 1.75
N CYS A 503 11.69 -7.09 1.72
CA CYS A 503 11.25 -8.47 1.65
C CYS A 503 11.64 -9.19 2.93
N HIS A 504 10.68 -9.79 3.62
CA HIS A 504 10.97 -10.57 4.81
C HIS A 504 11.69 -11.88 4.42
N PRO A 505 12.75 -12.27 5.15
CA PRO A 505 13.42 -13.54 4.93
C PRO A 505 12.59 -14.72 5.48
N PRO A 506 12.82 -15.93 4.98
CA PRO A 506 12.44 -17.15 5.68
C PRO A 506 13.08 -17.20 7.09
N PRO A 507 12.48 -17.89 8.08
CA PRO A 507 12.92 -17.85 9.49
C PRO A 507 14.37 -18.29 9.77
N HIS A 508 15.02 -18.95 8.81
CA HIS A 508 16.39 -19.48 8.94
C HIS A 508 17.45 -18.58 8.30
N ILE A 509 17.07 -17.47 7.67
CA ILE A 509 17.98 -16.55 6.97
C ILE A 509 17.94 -15.18 7.66
N ASN A 510 19.11 -14.55 7.79
CA ASN A 510 19.21 -13.20 8.34
C ASN A 510 18.58 -12.15 7.42
N ALA A 511 17.98 -11.12 8.01
CA ALA A 511 17.25 -10.08 7.26
C ALA A 511 18.15 -9.15 6.42
N GLU A 512 19.41 -8.95 6.82
CA GLU A 512 20.36 -8.10 6.12
C GLU A 512 20.87 -8.76 4.84
N ASP A 513 21.28 -10.03 4.95
CA ASP A 513 21.78 -10.84 3.82
C ASP A 513 20.69 -11.07 2.75
N PHE A 514 19.42 -11.02 3.15
CA PHE A 514 18.29 -11.27 2.27
C PHE A 514 17.90 -10.06 1.41
N GLN A 515 18.59 -8.91 1.52
CA GLN A 515 18.21 -7.68 0.82
C GLN A 515 19.30 -7.15 -0.14
N PRO A 516 19.57 -7.86 -1.26
CA PRO A 516 20.60 -7.44 -2.22
C PRO A 516 20.30 -6.07 -2.87
N GLN A 517 19.03 -5.66 -2.90
CA GLN A 517 18.57 -4.42 -3.52
C GLN A 517 19.06 -3.17 -2.78
N HIS A 518 19.30 -3.27 -1.46
CA HIS A 518 19.73 -2.13 -0.64
C HIS A 518 21.18 -1.73 -0.92
N ASN A 519 22.00 -2.68 -1.40
CA ASN A 519 23.40 -2.43 -1.73
C ASN A 519 23.58 -1.52 -2.95
N LYS A 520 22.57 -1.41 -3.82
CA LYS A 520 22.61 -0.51 -5.00
C LYS A 520 22.83 0.96 -4.61
N PHE A 521 22.38 1.35 -3.42
CA PHE A 521 22.49 2.73 -2.95
C PHE A 521 23.82 3.04 -2.25
N LEU A 522 24.56 2.03 -1.77
CA LEU A 522 25.88 2.21 -1.17
C LEU A 522 26.94 2.54 -2.24
N ASN A 523 26.85 1.92 -3.42
CA ASN A 523 27.86 2.10 -4.47
C ASN A 523 27.86 3.50 -5.10
N ARG A 524 26.72 4.22 -5.06
CA ARG A 524 26.61 5.59 -5.61
C ARG A 524 27.49 6.61 -4.86
N ASP A 525 27.78 6.39 -3.59
CA ASP A 525 28.68 7.26 -2.83
C ASP A 525 30.15 6.97 -3.16
N SER A 526 30.50 5.76 -3.60
CA SER A 526 31.86 5.42 -4.06
C SER A 526 32.16 5.95 -5.46
N ASP A 527 31.19 5.93 -6.38
CA ASP A 527 31.37 6.43 -7.75
C ASP A 527 31.50 7.97 -7.82
N CYS A 528 31.20 8.69 -6.74
CA CYS A 528 31.44 10.13 -6.65
C CYS A 528 32.93 10.47 -6.41
N CYS A 529 33.73 9.51 -5.96
CA CYS A 529 35.16 9.70 -5.69
C CYS A 529 36.09 9.33 -6.85
N ASP A 530 35.62 8.59 -7.87
CA ASP A 530 36.48 8.06 -8.94
C ASP A 530 36.15 8.58 -10.36
N LEU A 531 35.58 9.79 -10.47
CA LEU A 531 35.41 10.50 -11.76
C LEU A 531 36.50 11.53 -12.05
N SER A 532 37.68 11.41 -11.43
CA SER A 532 38.79 12.36 -11.67
C SER A 532 39.74 11.99 -12.81
N ALA A 533 39.49 10.90 -13.55
CA ALA A 533 40.38 10.46 -14.62
C ALA A 533 39.63 10.07 -15.90
N THR A 534 39.12 11.06 -16.65
CA THR A 534 39.24 11.17 -18.12
C THR A 534 38.52 12.43 -18.62
N THR A 535 39.29 13.33 -19.25
CA THR A 535 38.95 14.24 -20.38
C THR A 535 37.47 14.62 -20.61
N ASN A 536 36.99 15.87 -20.70
CA ASN A 536 37.54 17.06 -21.36
C ASN A 536 36.70 18.33 -21.01
N LYS A 537 37.26 19.53 -21.18
CA LYS A 537 36.84 20.81 -20.56
C LYS A 537 35.54 21.45 -21.08
N GLN A 538 34.59 21.77 -20.19
CA GLN A 538 33.81 23.02 -20.22
C GLN A 538 33.58 23.55 -18.79
N LYS A 539 34.15 24.73 -18.48
CA LYS A 539 34.20 25.33 -17.13
C LYS A 539 32.87 26.00 -16.76
N ILE A 540 32.15 25.46 -15.77
CA ILE A 540 31.21 26.23 -14.96
C ILE A 540 32.02 26.85 -13.81
N ARG A 541 32.09 28.18 -13.74
CA ARG A 541 32.83 28.92 -12.71
C ARG A 541 32.07 28.88 -11.38
N ARG A 542 32.51 28.03 -10.45
CA ARG A 542 32.18 28.10 -9.03
C ARG A 542 32.90 29.31 -8.43
N ILE A 543 32.16 30.33 -8.00
CA ILE A 543 32.72 31.50 -7.32
C ILE A 543 33.03 31.07 -5.88
N GLU A 544 34.29 30.73 -5.60
CA GLU A 544 34.79 30.64 -4.23
C GLU A 544 35.07 32.04 -3.70
N ASN A 545 34.34 32.47 -2.67
CA ASN A 545 34.66 33.69 -1.93
C ASN A 545 35.91 33.44 -1.07
N VAL A 546 37.04 33.98 -1.52
CA VAL A 546 38.35 33.92 -0.84
C VAL A 546 38.33 34.61 0.55
N VAL A 547 37.31 35.43 0.82
CA VAL A 547 37.15 36.16 2.09
C VAL A 547 36.77 35.22 3.24
N ASP A 548 35.93 34.21 2.99
CA ASP A 548 35.44 33.33 4.06
C ASP A 548 36.52 32.34 4.54
N LYS A 549 37.36 31.84 3.64
CA LYS A 549 38.51 30.98 4.03
C LYS A 549 39.53 31.73 4.87
N ASN A 550 39.76 33.02 4.61
CA ASN A 550 40.69 33.84 5.39
C ASN A 550 40.09 34.31 6.74
N PHE A 551 38.76 34.41 6.84
CA PHE A 551 38.09 34.80 8.08
C PHE A 551 38.11 33.69 9.14
N PHE A 552 37.99 32.41 8.72
CA PHE A 552 37.91 31.28 9.64
C PHE A 552 39.24 30.54 9.89
N HIS A 553 40.36 30.93 9.25
CA HIS A 553 41.67 30.27 9.40
C HIS A 553 42.77 31.06 10.10
N GLN A 554 42.50 32.24 10.66
CA GLN A 554 43.54 32.95 11.41
C GLN A 554 43.58 32.53 12.88
N GLU A 555 44.76 32.08 13.30
CA GLU A 555 45.25 31.81 14.66
C GLU A 555 45.23 33.03 15.61
N ASN A 556 44.15 33.83 15.59
CA ASN A 556 43.98 35.01 16.44
C ASN A 556 42.91 34.81 17.54
N VAL A 557 42.53 33.57 17.86
CA VAL A 557 41.73 33.26 19.07
C VAL A 557 42.67 32.94 20.24
N ARG A 558 43.55 33.88 20.58
CA ARG A 558 44.28 33.93 21.84
C ARG A 558 44.27 35.34 22.38
N ALA A 559 43.15 35.74 22.96
CA ALA A 559 43.06 36.65 24.11
C ALA A 559 41.60 37.03 24.29
N LEU A 560 40.99 36.51 25.35
CA LEU A 560 40.16 37.25 26.33
C LEU A 560 39.47 36.24 27.25
N THR A 561 40.27 35.44 27.96
CA THR A 561 39.86 34.85 29.23
C THR A 561 40.37 35.78 30.32
N LYS A 562 39.58 36.81 30.67
CA LYS A 562 39.63 37.44 31.99
C LYS A 562 38.23 37.96 32.31
N GLY A 563 37.58 37.24 33.21
CA GLY A 563 36.28 37.62 33.73
C GLY A 563 36.35 38.89 34.55
N VAL A 564 35.24 39.63 34.55
CA VAL A 564 34.89 40.59 35.59
C VAL A 564 33.41 40.36 35.90
N GLN A 565 33.14 39.83 37.09
CA GLN A 565 31.84 39.94 37.73
C GLN A 565 31.56 41.42 37.99
N SER A 566 30.43 41.95 37.53
CA SER A 566 29.76 43.05 38.22
C SER A 566 28.28 43.13 37.84
N TYR A 567 27.53 43.48 38.87
CA TYR A 567 26.09 43.50 39.05
C TYR A 567 25.44 44.72 38.34
N MET A 568 24.18 44.53 37.93
CA MET A 568 23.10 45.54 37.86
C MET A 568 23.26 46.82 37.02
N GLY A 569 22.42 46.92 35.98
CA GLY A 569 21.66 48.15 35.69
C GLY A 569 22.28 49.19 34.74
N TYR A 570 21.44 49.62 33.78
CA TYR A 570 21.50 50.80 32.91
C TYR A 570 22.04 50.67 31.47
N LYS A 571 21.23 51.22 30.55
CA LYS A 571 21.38 51.26 29.09
C LYS A 571 22.30 52.41 28.67
N PRO A 572 23.27 52.20 27.75
CA PRO A 572 24.08 53.29 27.22
C PRO A 572 23.49 53.83 25.91
N GLY A 573 23.09 55.10 25.93
CA GLY A 573 22.55 55.85 24.81
C GLY A 573 22.68 57.35 25.07
N SER A 574 23.91 57.82 25.25
CA SER A 574 24.23 59.24 25.41
C SER A 574 25.74 59.42 25.21
N GLY A 575 26.14 59.75 23.99
CA GLY A 575 27.49 60.19 23.66
C GLY A 575 27.73 61.64 24.10
N PRO A 576 28.97 62.04 24.44
CA PRO A 576 29.26 63.36 24.97
C PRO A 576 29.38 64.42 23.86
N VAL A 577 28.89 65.62 24.17
CA VAL A 577 28.94 66.85 23.35
C VAL A 577 30.27 67.58 23.60
N GLY A 578 30.91 68.08 22.54
CA GLY A 578 32.00 69.05 22.58
C GLY A 578 31.59 70.40 21.93
N PRO A 579 32.19 71.54 22.33
CA PRO A 579 31.63 72.87 22.11
C PRO A 579 31.97 73.45 20.73
N GLY A 580 31.09 74.34 20.25
CA GLY A 580 31.00 74.72 18.85
C GLY A 580 31.78 75.96 18.39
N GLN A 581 31.62 76.23 17.10
CA GLN A 581 31.80 77.54 16.46
C GLN A 581 30.86 77.63 15.25
N ALA A 582 30.27 78.81 15.08
CA ALA A 582 29.24 79.12 14.10
C ALA A 582 29.81 79.52 12.73
N GLY A 583 29.10 79.16 11.66
CA GLY A 583 29.38 79.59 10.29
C GLY A 583 28.31 79.10 9.33
N SER A 584 27.84 80.00 8.48
CA SER A 584 26.64 79.99 7.65
C SER A 584 26.78 79.29 6.28
N GLU A 585 25.62 78.97 5.70
CA GLU A 585 25.29 78.86 4.25
C GLU A 585 25.61 77.60 3.42
N ALA A 586 24.55 77.24 2.65
CA ALA A 586 24.51 76.70 1.29
C ALA A 586 24.98 75.25 0.96
N VAL A 587 23.96 74.41 0.68
CA VAL A 587 23.71 73.54 -0.51
C VAL A 587 24.89 72.95 -1.32
N VAL A 588 24.63 71.72 -1.81
CA VAL A 588 25.29 70.90 -2.86
C VAL A 588 26.27 69.86 -2.29
N GLY A 589 26.19 68.56 -2.59
CA GLY A 589 25.36 67.81 -3.52
C GLY A 589 25.57 66.31 -3.32
N LYS A 590 24.52 65.53 -3.56
CA LYS A 590 24.61 64.06 -3.69
C LYS A 590 25.20 63.73 -5.05
N PRO A 591 25.82 62.55 -5.17
CA PRO A 591 25.70 61.87 -6.44
C PRO A 591 25.49 60.35 -6.32
N TRP A 592 24.78 59.80 -7.34
CA TRP A 592 24.51 58.39 -7.72
C TRP A 592 23.55 57.52 -6.85
N LYS A 593 22.25 57.45 -7.22
CA LYS A 593 21.51 56.38 -7.99
C LYS A 593 21.11 55.16 -7.12
N LYS A 594 19.86 54.95 -6.64
CA LYS A 594 18.52 54.76 -7.27
C LYS A 594 18.45 53.72 -8.40
N HIS A 595 17.97 52.52 -8.07
CA HIS A 595 17.01 51.75 -8.87
C HIS A 595 15.84 51.33 -7.98
N GLY A 596 14.62 51.68 -8.40
CA GLY A 596 13.37 51.46 -7.67
C GLY A 596 12.68 50.18 -8.10
N ASN A 597 12.20 49.41 -7.12
CA ASN A 597 11.31 48.27 -7.34
C ASN A 597 9.86 48.74 -7.25
N ARG A 598 9.31 49.09 -8.42
CA ARG A 598 7.88 49.39 -8.64
C ARG A 598 7.21 48.08 -9.00
N ASN A 599 6.52 47.44 -8.03
CA ASN A 599 5.37 46.51 -8.22
C ASN A 599 4.94 45.76 -6.95
N LYS A 600 4.79 46.44 -5.80
CA LYS A 600 4.08 45.88 -4.63
C LYS A 600 3.25 46.97 -3.95
N LYS A 601 2.13 47.37 -4.57
CA LYS A 601 0.98 48.03 -3.91
C LYS A 601 -0.15 48.33 -4.90
N GLU A 602 -0.66 47.29 -5.58
CA GLU A 602 -1.88 47.46 -6.41
C GLU A 602 -2.77 46.20 -6.44
N LYS A 603 -2.96 45.55 -5.28
CA LYS A 603 -4.01 44.53 -5.12
C LYS A 603 -5.00 44.79 -3.98
N VAL A 604 -4.76 45.82 -3.15
CA VAL A 604 -5.62 46.11 -1.99
C VAL A 604 -6.68 47.19 -2.27
N ARG A 605 -6.52 48.01 -3.34
CA ARG A 605 -7.52 49.04 -3.71
C ARG A 605 -8.66 48.57 -4.64
N ARG A 606 -8.71 47.28 -5.01
CA ARG A 606 -9.83 46.71 -5.77
C ARG A 606 -10.90 46.02 -4.90
N LEU A 607 -10.65 45.85 -3.60
CA LEU A 607 -11.55 45.11 -2.69
C LEU A 607 -12.46 46.01 -1.83
N THR A 608 -12.24 47.32 -1.76
CA THR A 608 -13.04 48.25 -0.92
C THR A 608 -13.64 49.41 -1.72
N LYS A 609 -14.09 49.17 -2.96
CA LYS A 609 -14.71 50.22 -3.80
C LYS A 609 -16.24 50.35 -3.64
N HIS A 610 -16.85 49.60 -2.73
CA HIS A 610 -18.31 49.58 -2.53
C HIS A 610 -18.77 50.11 -1.17
N LEU A 611 -17.87 50.72 -0.37
CA LEU A 611 -18.17 51.23 0.96
C LEU A 611 -18.09 52.76 1.10
N ASP A 612 -17.85 53.50 0.01
CA ASP A 612 -17.80 54.98 -0.01
C ASP A 612 -18.75 55.58 -1.07
N ALA A 613 -20.02 55.18 -1.08
CA ALA A 613 -21.07 55.84 -1.87
C ALA A 613 -22.29 56.17 -1.00
#